data_AF-A0A357VH11-F1
#
_entry.id   AF-A0A357VH11-F1
#
_cell.length_a   1.000
_cell.length_b   1.000
_cell.length_c   1.000
_cell.angle_alpha   90.00
_cell.angle_beta   90.00
_cell.angle_gamma   90.00
#
_symmetry.space_group_name_H-M   'P 1'
#
loop_
_entity.id
_entity.type
_entity.pdbx_description
1 polymer ?
#
loop_
_entity_poly.entity_id
_entity_poly.type
_entity_poly.pdbx_seq_one_letter_code
_entity_poly.pdbx_strand_id
1 'polypeptide(L)'
;MQQLAKTKQLLAFLQNFATLRRKRVTAYGSGDKVLWLADLPSDLPSGWTDACRSAFSAEKPDEIPELWLEVRKKRRPEPPPIPEEIKPWLPDDFLDKPEEYALKSTEDLFDLVQGKTNSGTKRNAPKSQPNRRDWPAAEKLEQVWLEYLVNQWEPWAKEFRIWREVQQLYEDVDFMRRRLEEAEERYELVLAVGLLQWRDPAGVTIKRHLLTAPAEISQDAVRGVLTVTPAASFDGFRIELDMLEFQHRPDLGPVKDELEDLLEELDVRAWDKARVGKILRLIANRAASDAQVDENAWRPLWEG
;
A
#
# COMPACT_ATOMS: atom_id res chain seq x y z
N MET A 1 7.23 47.84 -20.71
CA MET A 1 7.87 46.88 -19.78
C MET A 1 7.31 46.95 -18.35
N GLN A 2 7.15 48.13 -17.74
CA GLN A 2 6.61 48.27 -16.36
C GLN A 2 5.22 47.65 -16.14
N GLN A 3 4.33 47.73 -17.12
CA GLN A 3 2.96 47.22 -17.02
C GLN A 3 2.92 45.68 -16.99
N LEU A 4 3.81 45.02 -17.75
CA LEU A 4 3.94 43.56 -17.77
C LEU A 4 4.48 43.01 -16.44
N ALA A 5 5.42 43.73 -15.81
CA ALA A 5 5.98 43.39 -14.50
C ALA A 5 4.92 43.54 -13.39
N LYS A 6 4.12 44.62 -13.42
CA LYS A 6 2.99 44.81 -12.49
C LYS A 6 1.92 43.74 -12.65
N THR A 7 1.59 43.34 -13.87
CA THR A 7 0.64 42.24 -14.12
C THR A 7 1.17 40.91 -13.58
N LYS A 8 2.45 40.59 -13.79
CA LYS A 8 3.07 39.38 -13.20
C LYS A 8 3.05 39.42 -11.66
N GLN A 9 3.35 40.57 -11.06
CA GLN A 9 3.30 40.74 -9.59
C GLN A 9 1.88 40.61 -9.04
N LEU A 10 0.88 41.17 -9.73
CA LEU A 10 -0.53 41.04 -9.35
C LEU A 10 -1.00 39.59 -9.47
N LEU A 11 -0.58 38.88 -10.52
CA LEU A 11 -0.96 37.49 -10.75
C LEU A 11 -0.29 36.57 -9.71
N ALA A 12 0.97 36.80 -9.38
CA ALA A 12 1.65 36.14 -8.26
C ALA A 12 0.99 36.46 -6.91
N PHE A 13 0.59 37.72 -6.68
CA PHE A 13 -0.13 38.10 -5.46
C PHE A 13 -1.51 37.42 -5.35
N LEU A 14 -2.28 37.36 -6.44
CA LEU A 14 -3.58 36.67 -6.47
C LEU A 14 -3.42 35.16 -6.28
N GLN A 15 -2.40 34.55 -6.89
CA GLN A 15 -2.05 33.15 -6.65
C GLN A 15 -1.70 32.91 -5.18
N ASN A 16 -0.84 33.75 -4.59
CA ASN A 16 -0.44 33.65 -3.18
C ASN A 16 -1.61 33.90 -2.21
N PHE A 17 -2.51 34.83 -2.54
CA PHE A 17 -3.69 35.12 -1.71
C PHE A 17 -4.73 34.00 -1.80
N ALA A 18 -4.89 33.38 -2.96
CA ALA A 18 -5.75 32.21 -3.13
C ALA A 18 -5.20 30.98 -2.39
N THR A 19 -3.88 30.76 -2.38
CA THR A 19 -3.25 29.67 -1.62
C THR A 19 -3.33 29.90 -0.11
N LEU A 20 -3.18 31.15 0.38
CA LEU A 20 -3.38 31.52 1.79
C LEU A 20 -4.79 31.18 2.32
N ARG A 21 -5.79 31.15 1.43
CA ARG A 21 -7.19 30.89 1.80
C ARG A 21 -7.59 29.43 1.69
N ARG A 22 -6.76 28.58 1.07
CA ARG A 22 -6.96 27.13 1.03
C ARG A 22 -6.57 26.53 2.38
N LYS A 23 -7.43 25.66 2.91
CA LYS A 23 -7.11 24.91 4.13
C LYS A 23 -5.90 24.03 3.84
N ARG A 24 -4.80 24.28 4.53
CA ARG A 24 -3.56 23.48 4.46
C ARG A 24 -3.89 22.01 4.73
N VAL A 25 -3.54 21.12 3.81
CA VAL A 25 -3.68 19.67 3.97
C VAL A 25 -2.33 19.12 4.39
N THR A 26 -2.18 18.86 5.70
CA THR A 26 -0.87 18.49 6.28
C THR A 26 -0.59 17.00 6.26
N ALA A 27 -1.62 16.16 6.12
CA ALA A 27 -1.51 14.71 6.08
C ALA A 27 -2.57 14.12 5.13
N TYR A 28 -2.42 12.85 4.77
CA TYR A 28 -3.48 12.12 4.07
C TYR A 28 -4.70 11.94 4.97
N GLY A 29 -5.88 12.24 4.43
CA GLY A 29 -7.15 12.22 5.17
C GLY A 29 -8.05 11.05 4.79
N SER A 30 -9.25 10.98 5.40
CA SER A 30 -10.25 9.93 5.11
C SER A 30 -10.83 9.99 3.69
N GLY A 31 -10.64 11.09 2.97
CA GLY A 31 -11.03 11.25 1.57
C GLY A 31 -10.01 10.74 0.57
N ASP A 32 -8.77 10.49 1.02
CA ASP A 32 -7.65 10.02 0.21
C ASP A 32 -7.60 8.49 0.26
N LYS A 33 -7.31 7.85 -0.86
CA LYS A 33 -6.90 6.44 -0.89
C LYS A 33 -5.40 6.43 -1.18
N VAL A 34 -4.63 5.86 -0.25
CA VAL A 34 -3.17 5.75 -0.36
C VAL A 34 -2.81 4.28 -0.46
N LEU A 35 -2.01 3.94 -1.47
CA LEU A 35 -1.34 2.64 -1.59
C LEU A 35 0.15 2.89 -1.32
N TRP A 36 0.69 2.31 -0.27
CA TRP A 36 2.11 2.43 0.02
C TRP A 36 2.91 1.45 -0.82
N LEU A 37 3.94 1.94 -1.52
CA LEU A 37 4.86 1.09 -2.29
C LEU A 37 5.61 0.09 -1.40
N ALA A 38 5.71 0.37 -0.10
CA ALA A 38 6.33 -0.52 0.88
C ALA A 38 5.46 -1.68 1.36
N ASP A 39 4.17 -1.63 1.04
CA ASP A 39 3.21 -2.71 1.30
C ASP A 39 2.95 -3.56 0.04
N LEU A 40 3.69 -3.31 -1.05
CA LEU A 40 3.67 -4.18 -2.22
C LEU A 40 4.29 -5.54 -1.86
N PRO A 41 3.70 -6.66 -2.31
CA PRO A 41 4.27 -7.98 -2.10
C PRO A 41 5.67 -8.08 -2.74
N SER A 42 6.71 -8.24 -1.91
CA SER A 42 8.10 -8.28 -2.37
C SER A 42 8.66 -9.71 -2.51
N ASP A 43 8.22 -10.63 -1.66
CA ASP A 43 8.79 -11.98 -1.54
C ASP A 43 7.83 -13.06 -2.07
N LEU A 44 7.26 -12.81 -3.26
CA LEU A 44 6.32 -13.73 -3.89
C LEU A 44 7.05 -15.01 -4.37
N PRO A 45 6.53 -16.22 -4.07
CA PRO A 45 7.07 -17.46 -4.62
C PRO A 45 7.07 -17.48 -6.16
N SER A 46 7.86 -18.37 -6.77
CA SER A 46 8.03 -18.44 -8.23
C SER A 46 6.72 -18.48 -9.02
N GLY A 47 5.71 -19.21 -8.54
CA GLY A 47 4.37 -19.29 -9.15
C GLY A 47 3.50 -18.03 -9.02
N TRP A 48 3.95 -17.05 -8.25
CA TRP A 48 3.27 -15.78 -7.97
C TRP A 48 4.03 -14.56 -8.50
N THR A 49 5.19 -14.74 -9.14
CA THR A 49 6.03 -13.62 -9.62
C THR A 49 5.36 -12.72 -10.66
N ASP A 50 4.40 -13.23 -11.43
CA ASP A 50 3.59 -12.43 -12.36
C ASP A 50 2.31 -11.86 -11.72
N ALA A 51 2.09 -12.08 -10.42
CA ALA A 51 0.94 -11.56 -9.70
C ALA A 51 1.09 -10.08 -9.33
N CYS A 52 2.32 -9.64 -9.05
CA CYS A 52 2.68 -8.26 -8.78
C CYS A 52 4.06 -7.97 -9.35
N ARG A 53 4.19 -6.93 -10.16
CA ARG A 53 5.47 -6.46 -10.72
C ARG A 53 5.55 -4.95 -10.56
N SER A 54 6.72 -4.44 -10.24
CA SER A 54 6.94 -3.01 -10.05
C SER A 54 8.40 -2.67 -10.29
N ALA A 55 8.66 -1.53 -10.94
CA ALA A 55 10.01 -0.98 -11.03
C ALA A 55 10.61 -0.66 -9.64
N PHE A 56 9.81 -0.54 -8.59
CA PHE A 56 10.29 -0.32 -7.22
C PHE A 56 10.87 -1.56 -6.54
N SER A 57 10.55 -2.76 -7.03
CA SER A 57 11.03 -4.04 -6.49
C SER A 57 11.77 -4.92 -7.50
N ALA A 58 11.79 -4.54 -8.78
CA ALA A 58 12.49 -5.29 -9.82
C ALA A 58 14.01 -5.24 -9.66
N GLU A 59 14.69 -6.35 -10.00
CA GLU A 59 16.17 -6.39 -10.04
C GLU A 59 16.76 -5.48 -11.13
N LYS A 60 16.03 -5.30 -12.24
CA LYS A 60 16.43 -4.48 -13.38
C LYS A 60 15.30 -3.54 -13.79
N PRO A 61 15.04 -2.50 -13.00
CA PRO A 61 13.90 -1.62 -13.22
C PRO A 61 14.04 -0.76 -14.49
N ASP A 62 15.27 -0.54 -14.97
CA ASP A 62 15.54 0.18 -16.23
C ASP A 62 15.05 -0.56 -17.48
N GLU A 63 14.73 -1.86 -17.41
CA GLU A 63 14.12 -2.60 -18.52
C GLU A 63 12.60 -2.34 -18.64
N ILE A 64 11.98 -1.79 -17.59
CA ILE A 64 10.53 -1.52 -17.50
C ILE A 64 10.24 -0.16 -16.85
N PRO A 65 10.81 0.94 -17.37
CA PRO A 65 10.83 2.21 -16.65
C PRO A 65 9.44 2.85 -16.46
N GLU A 66 8.50 2.56 -17.35
CA GLU A 66 7.13 3.07 -17.26
C GLU A 66 6.23 2.19 -16.36
N LEU A 67 6.73 1.03 -15.90
CA LEU A 67 5.94 0.08 -15.12
C LEU A 67 6.05 0.36 -13.62
N TRP A 68 5.35 1.38 -13.16
CA TRP A 68 5.31 1.72 -11.73
C TRP A 68 4.65 0.61 -10.90
N LEU A 69 3.55 0.03 -11.37
CA LEU A 69 2.92 -1.14 -10.75
C LEU A 69 2.12 -1.94 -11.78
N GLU A 70 2.21 -3.27 -11.74
CA GLU A 70 1.31 -4.21 -12.40
C GLU A 70 0.79 -5.18 -11.35
N VAL A 71 -0.52 -5.32 -11.25
CA VAL A 71 -1.15 -6.33 -10.40
C VAL A 71 -2.11 -7.17 -11.21
N ARG A 72 -1.97 -8.49 -11.10
CA ARG A 72 -2.74 -9.48 -11.83
C ARG A 72 -3.61 -10.28 -10.88
N LYS A 73 -4.90 -10.35 -11.21
CA LYS A 73 -5.85 -11.20 -10.51
C LYS A 73 -5.47 -12.67 -10.67
N LYS A 74 -5.37 -13.39 -9.55
CA LYS A 74 -5.09 -14.82 -9.50
C LYS A 74 -6.33 -15.61 -9.11
N ARG A 75 -6.38 -16.88 -9.54
CA ARG A 75 -7.44 -17.79 -9.13
C ARG A 75 -7.35 -18.02 -7.62
N ARG A 76 -8.49 -17.91 -6.94
CA ARG A 76 -8.60 -18.24 -5.52
C ARG A 76 -8.30 -19.73 -5.31
N PRO A 77 -7.39 -20.11 -4.40
CA PRO A 77 -7.15 -21.51 -4.08
C PRO A 77 -8.34 -22.07 -3.29
N GLU A 78 -8.80 -23.26 -3.67
CA GLU A 78 -9.94 -23.93 -3.03
C GLU A 78 -9.48 -24.65 -1.75
N PRO A 79 -10.25 -24.57 -0.65
CA PRO A 79 -9.89 -25.23 0.59
C PRO A 79 -9.86 -26.76 0.41
N PRO A 80 -8.91 -27.46 1.05
CA PRO A 80 -8.81 -28.90 0.95
C PRO A 80 -10.00 -29.58 1.64
N PRO A 81 -10.51 -30.70 1.08
CA PRO A 81 -11.65 -31.40 1.65
C PRO A 81 -11.35 -31.90 3.06
N ILE A 82 -12.25 -31.59 3.99
CA ILE A 82 -12.12 -31.98 5.40
C ILE A 82 -12.43 -33.49 5.55
N PRO A 83 -11.62 -34.27 6.29
CA PRO A 83 -11.92 -35.68 6.58
C PRO A 83 -13.26 -35.86 7.28
N GLU A 84 -14.09 -36.79 6.79
CA GLU A 84 -15.44 -37.04 7.31
C GLU A 84 -15.42 -37.53 8.77
N GLU A 85 -14.31 -38.12 9.23
CA GLU A 85 -14.12 -38.52 10.62
C GLU A 85 -14.06 -37.34 11.59
N ILE A 86 -13.51 -36.20 11.15
CA ILE A 86 -13.26 -35.02 11.99
C ILE A 86 -14.35 -33.98 11.84
N LYS A 87 -14.98 -33.90 10.68
CA LYS A 87 -16.02 -32.93 10.35
C LYS A 87 -17.11 -32.74 11.44
N PRO A 88 -17.64 -33.78 12.12
CA PRO A 88 -18.63 -33.60 13.19
C PRO A 88 -18.10 -32.90 14.44
N TRP A 89 -16.79 -32.83 14.61
CA TRP A 89 -16.10 -32.29 15.79
C TRP A 89 -15.61 -30.85 15.59
N LEU A 90 -15.71 -30.33 14.37
CA LEU A 90 -15.31 -28.96 14.06
C LEU A 90 -16.48 -28.00 14.36
N PRO A 91 -16.19 -26.76 14.77
CA PRO A 91 -17.17 -25.68 14.83
C PRO A 91 -17.83 -25.41 13.46
N ASP A 92 -19.13 -25.08 13.47
CA ASP A 92 -19.89 -24.78 12.24
C ASP A 92 -19.27 -23.61 11.46
N ASP A 93 -18.73 -22.60 12.16
CA ASP A 93 -18.09 -21.44 11.52
C ASP A 93 -16.79 -21.80 10.77
N PHE A 94 -16.04 -22.81 11.25
CA PHE A 94 -14.91 -23.36 10.52
C PHE A 94 -15.35 -24.07 9.23
N LEU A 95 -16.46 -24.81 9.28
CA LEU A 95 -17.01 -25.53 8.12
C LEU A 95 -17.58 -24.57 7.06
N ASP A 96 -18.27 -23.52 7.52
CA ASP A 96 -18.88 -22.52 6.63
C ASP A 96 -17.84 -21.59 6.00
N LYS A 97 -16.77 -21.25 6.75
CA LYS A 97 -15.77 -20.25 6.34
C LYS A 97 -14.35 -20.64 6.75
N PRO A 98 -13.79 -21.70 6.15
CA PRO A 98 -12.42 -22.15 6.46
C PRO A 98 -11.37 -21.05 6.23
N GLU A 99 -11.60 -20.13 5.29
CA GLU A 99 -10.69 -19.01 5.02
C GLU A 99 -10.46 -18.06 6.20
N GLU A 100 -11.44 -17.88 7.10
CA GLU A 100 -11.29 -17.02 8.28
C GLU A 100 -10.26 -17.60 9.26
N TYR A 101 -9.97 -18.90 9.13
CA TYR A 101 -9.02 -19.65 9.93
C TYR A 101 -7.64 -19.77 9.28
N ALA A 102 -7.48 -19.39 8.01
CA ALA A 102 -6.21 -19.49 7.29
C ALA A 102 -5.09 -18.64 7.91
N LEU A 103 -5.42 -17.58 8.68
CA LEU A 103 -4.42 -16.77 9.40
C LEU A 103 -4.01 -17.34 10.76
N LYS A 104 -4.70 -18.36 11.27
CA LYS A 104 -4.41 -18.95 12.58
C LYS A 104 -3.23 -19.91 12.49
N SER A 105 -2.51 -20.07 13.60
CA SER A 105 -1.42 -21.04 13.67
C SER A 105 -1.97 -22.46 13.66
N THR A 106 -1.15 -23.43 13.24
CA THR A 106 -1.51 -24.85 13.33
C THR A 106 -1.82 -25.27 14.77
N GLU A 107 -1.15 -24.67 15.76
CA GLU A 107 -1.40 -24.90 17.18
C GLU A 107 -2.80 -24.42 17.60
N ASP A 108 -3.20 -23.21 17.19
CA ASP A 108 -4.54 -22.68 17.44
C ASP A 108 -5.64 -23.57 16.82
N LEU A 109 -5.36 -24.13 15.64
CA LEU A 109 -6.28 -25.03 14.94
C LEU A 109 -6.32 -26.43 15.56
N PHE A 110 -5.22 -26.88 16.17
CA PHE A 110 -5.19 -28.12 16.92
C PHE A 110 -6.08 -28.04 18.18
N ASP A 111 -6.05 -26.89 18.87
CA ASP A 111 -6.88 -26.63 20.05
C ASP A 111 -8.38 -26.50 19.74
N LEU A 112 -8.74 -26.23 18.48
CA LEU A 112 -10.13 -26.16 17.99
C LEU A 112 -10.90 -27.44 18.30
N VAL A 113 -10.23 -28.57 18.09
CA VAL A 113 -10.77 -29.91 18.29
C VAL A 113 -10.75 -30.32 19.77
N GLN A 114 -9.83 -29.76 20.56
CA GLN A 114 -9.76 -29.99 22.00
C GLN A 114 -10.76 -29.15 22.81
N GLY A 115 -11.49 -28.23 22.16
CA GLY A 115 -12.38 -27.28 22.83
C GLY A 115 -11.64 -26.33 23.77
N LYS A 116 -10.33 -26.13 23.57
CA LYS A 116 -9.46 -25.33 24.43
C LYS A 116 -9.28 -23.89 23.96
N THR A 117 -9.89 -23.51 22.85
CA THR A 117 -9.70 -22.17 22.29
C THR A 117 -10.26 -21.10 23.24
N ASN A 118 -9.37 -20.31 23.83
CA ASN A 118 -9.68 -19.02 24.43
C ASN A 118 -9.95 -17.98 23.34
N SER A 119 -10.75 -18.31 22.33
CA SER A 119 -11.21 -17.30 21.38
C SER A 119 -12.18 -16.38 22.13
N GLY A 120 -11.81 -15.11 22.26
CA GLY A 120 -12.57 -14.08 22.99
C GLY A 120 -13.97 -13.79 22.43
N THR A 121 -14.46 -14.58 21.50
CA THR A 121 -15.82 -14.55 20.98
C THR A 121 -16.76 -15.34 21.90
N LYS A 122 -17.06 -14.75 23.08
CA LYS A 122 -18.28 -15.11 23.81
C LYS A 122 -19.50 -14.65 23.00
N ARG A 123 -19.93 -15.45 22.03
CA ARG A 123 -21.33 -15.53 21.59
C ARG A 123 -21.49 -16.73 20.67
N ASN A 124 -22.31 -17.67 21.13
CA ASN A 124 -22.78 -18.88 20.47
C ASN A 124 -21.87 -20.10 20.63
N ALA A 125 -21.99 -20.77 21.77
CA ALA A 125 -21.66 -22.20 21.82
C ALA A 125 -22.56 -22.92 20.80
N PRO A 126 -22.01 -23.70 19.86
CA PRO A 126 -22.81 -24.43 18.88
C PRO A 126 -23.69 -25.45 19.60
N LYS A 127 -24.97 -25.55 19.20
CA LYS A 127 -26.00 -26.39 19.85
C LYS A 127 -25.86 -27.88 19.55
N SER A 128 -24.85 -28.28 18.78
CA SER A 128 -24.79 -29.58 18.10
C SER A 128 -23.39 -30.18 18.02
N GLN A 129 -22.42 -29.71 18.81
CA GLN A 129 -21.16 -30.47 18.92
C GLN A 129 -21.40 -31.75 19.72
N PRO A 130 -21.00 -32.92 19.19
CA PRO A 130 -21.09 -34.18 19.91
C PRO A 130 -20.38 -34.07 21.26
N ASN A 131 -20.93 -34.72 22.27
CA ASN A 131 -20.37 -34.63 23.61
C ASN A 131 -18.97 -35.24 23.57
N ARG A 132 -17.98 -34.58 24.19
CA ARG A 132 -16.59 -35.08 24.23
C ARG A 132 -16.48 -36.50 24.81
N ARG A 133 -17.48 -36.98 25.53
CA ARG A 133 -17.55 -38.36 26.04
C ARG A 133 -17.79 -39.41 24.93
N ASP A 134 -18.26 -38.99 23.77
CA ASP A 134 -18.49 -39.81 22.58
C ASP A 134 -17.26 -39.80 21.64
N TRP A 135 -16.17 -39.16 22.05
CA TRP A 135 -14.91 -39.03 21.32
C TRP A 135 -14.28 -40.43 21.15
N PRO A 136 -14.26 -41.00 19.92
CA PRO A 136 -13.60 -42.28 19.67
C PRO A 136 -12.11 -42.16 20.01
N ALA A 137 -11.45 -43.28 20.37
CA ALA A 137 -10.03 -43.38 20.76
C ALA A 137 -9.21 -42.12 20.46
N ALA A 138 -9.03 -41.27 21.49
CA ALA A 138 -8.85 -39.84 21.25
C ALA A 138 -7.65 -39.48 20.40
N GLU A 139 -6.61 -40.26 20.59
CA GLU A 139 -5.35 -40.24 19.90
C GLU A 139 -5.49 -40.45 18.38
N LYS A 140 -6.40 -41.34 17.93
CA LYS A 140 -6.58 -41.61 16.50
C LYS A 140 -7.18 -40.41 15.78
N LEU A 141 -8.16 -39.74 16.40
CA LEU A 141 -8.83 -38.60 15.78
C LEU A 141 -7.94 -37.35 15.78
N GLU A 142 -7.18 -37.14 16.87
CA GLU A 142 -6.13 -36.11 16.94
C GLU A 142 -5.05 -36.33 15.87
N GLN A 143 -4.65 -37.58 15.63
CA GLN A 143 -3.68 -37.92 14.59
C GLN A 143 -4.21 -37.57 13.19
N VAL A 144 -5.46 -37.96 12.85
CA VAL A 144 -6.05 -37.61 11.55
C VAL A 144 -6.14 -36.10 11.38
N TRP A 145 -6.42 -35.35 12.46
CA TRP A 145 -6.52 -33.89 12.40
C TRP A 145 -5.17 -33.24 12.17
N LEU A 146 -4.15 -33.67 12.91
CA LEU A 146 -2.79 -33.18 12.74
C LEU A 146 -2.28 -33.50 11.33
N GLU A 147 -2.56 -34.70 10.83
CA GLU A 147 -2.14 -35.12 9.49
C GLU A 147 -2.81 -34.28 8.39
N TYR A 148 -4.11 -34.00 8.52
CA TYR A 148 -4.81 -33.05 7.65
C TYR A 148 -4.22 -31.64 7.74
N LEU A 149 -3.99 -31.14 8.96
CA LEU A 149 -3.48 -29.79 9.18
C LEU A 149 -2.11 -29.59 8.53
N VAL A 150 -1.21 -30.55 8.68
CA VAL A 150 0.17 -30.46 8.17
C VAL A 150 0.23 -30.69 6.66
N ASN A 151 -0.47 -31.71 6.16
CA ASN A 151 -0.29 -32.17 4.77
C ASN A 151 -1.23 -31.50 3.76
N GLN A 152 -2.38 -30.99 4.20
CA GLN A 152 -3.41 -30.44 3.31
C GLN A 152 -3.68 -28.97 3.63
N TRP A 153 -3.98 -28.67 4.90
CA TRP A 153 -4.37 -27.33 5.31
C TRP A 153 -3.24 -26.32 5.21
N GLU A 154 -2.07 -26.58 5.82
CA GLU A 154 -1.00 -25.59 5.87
C GLU A 154 -0.45 -25.21 4.48
N PRO A 155 -0.26 -26.15 3.52
CA PRO A 155 0.06 -25.80 2.14
C PRO A 155 -0.98 -24.88 1.51
N TRP A 156 -2.28 -25.21 1.64
CA TRP A 156 -3.35 -24.37 1.12
C TRP A 156 -3.41 -23.01 1.84
N ALA A 157 -3.28 -22.98 3.15
CA ALA A 157 -3.36 -21.75 3.95
C ALA A 157 -2.22 -20.80 3.59
N LYS A 158 -1.01 -21.31 3.36
CA LYS A 158 0.11 -20.52 2.82
C LYS A 158 -0.21 -19.92 1.46
N GLU A 159 -0.73 -20.71 0.52
CA GLU A 159 -1.12 -20.22 -0.79
C GLU A 159 -2.27 -19.20 -0.71
N PHE A 160 -3.27 -19.45 0.15
CA PHE A 160 -4.40 -18.56 0.39
C PHE A 160 -3.97 -17.23 1.00
N ARG A 161 -3.00 -17.21 1.92
CA ARG A 161 -2.43 -15.98 2.49
C ARG A 161 -1.82 -15.10 1.40
N ILE A 162 -1.02 -15.67 0.51
CA ILE A 162 -0.42 -14.96 -0.63
C ILE A 162 -1.49 -14.47 -1.59
N TRP A 163 -2.45 -15.35 -1.94
CA TRP A 163 -3.58 -14.98 -2.79
C TRP A 163 -4.34 -13.78 -2.22
N ARG A 164 -4.62 -13.79 -0.92
CA ARG A 164 -5.37 -12.72 -0.24
C ARG A 164 -4.61 -11.39 -0.28
N GLU A 165 -3.30 -11.40 -0.09
CA GLU A 165 -2.46 -10.22 -0.17
C GLU A 165 -2.50 -9.59 -1.57
N VAL A 166 -2.29 -10.41 -2.62
CA VAL A 166 -2.39 -9.97 -4.02
C VAL A 166 -3.80 -9.50 -4.37
N GLN A 167 -4.83 -10.23 -3.91
CA GLN A 167 -6.22 -9.88 -4.16
C GLN A 167 -6.58 -8.55 -3.51
N GLN A 168 -6.10 -8.27 -2.30
CA GLN A 168 -6.31 -6.99 -1.63
C GLN A 168 -5.64 -5.83 -2.39
N LEU A 169 -4.41 -6.04 -2.86
CA LEU A 169 -3.71 -5.06 -3.71
C LEU A 169 -4.48 -4.79 -5.01
N TYR A 170 -4.98 -5.84 -5.67
CA TYR A 170 -5.78 -5.71 -6.89
C TYR A 170 -7.06 -4.90 -6.63
N GLU A 171 -7.78 -5.21 -5.55
CA GLU A 171 -9.00 -4.50 -5.17
C GLU A 171 -8.75 -3.04 -4.81
N ASP A 172 -7.61 -2.74 -4.18
CA ASP A 172 -7.22 -1.37 -3.85
C ASP A 172 -6.93 -0.53 -5.10
N VAL A 173 -6.21 -1.10 -6.08
CA VAL A 173 -5.93 -0.44 -7.37
C VAL A 173 -7.21 -0.31 -8.20
N ASP A 174 -8.08 -1.34 -8.24
CA ASP A 174 -9.35 -1.26 -8.94
C ASP A 174 -10.29 -0.20 -8.33
N PHE A 175 -10.28 -0.09 -6.99
CA PHE A 175 -11.02 0.96 -6.29
C PHE A 175 -10.52 2.35 -6.70
N MET A 176 -9.20 2.56 -6.75
CA MET A 176 -8.64 3.84 -7.22
C MET A 176 -9.07 4.14 -8.67
N ARG A 177 -8.95 3.16 -9.58
CA ARG A 177 -9.36 3.28 -10.99
C ARG A 177 -10.82 3.70 -11.12
N ARG A 178 -11.73 2.99 -10.45
CA ARG A 178 -13.17 3.30 -10.48
C ARG A 178 -13.48 4.70 -9.95
N ARG A 179 -12.77 5.14 -8.90
CA ARG A 179 -12.93 6.48 -8.33
C ARG A 179 -12.47 7.58 -9.29
N LEU A 180 -11.45 7.34 -10.09
CA LEU A 180 -11.02 8.25 -11.15
C LEU A 180 -12.06 8.33 -12.27
N GLU A 181 -12.60 7.18 -12.71
CA GLU A 181 -13.66 7.13 -13.74
C GLU A 181 -14.97 7.80 -13.29
N GLU A 182 -15.36 7.63 -12.03
CA GLU A 182 -16.60 8.21 -11.49
C GLU A 182 -16.52 9.73 -11.27
N ALA A 183 -15.33 10.27 -11.00
CA ALA A 183 -15.15 11.66 -10.60
C ALA A 183 -13.76 12.21 -10.93
N GLU A 184 -13.40 12.21 -12.21
CA GLU A 184 -12.10 12.70 -12.73
C GLU A 184 -11.82 14.17 -12.37
N GLU A 185 -12.87 15.01 -12.26
CA GLU A 185 -12.72 16.41 -11.83
C GLU A 185 -12.38 16.57 -10.34
N ARG A 186 -12.60 15.52 -9.54
CA ARG A 186 -12.44 15.54 -8.07
C ARG A 186 -11.18 14.81 -7.61
N TYR A 187 -10.77 13.79 -8.34
CA TYR A 187 -9.65 12.93 -7.96
C TYR A 187 -8.61 12.92 -9.07
N GLU A 188 -7.37 13.07 -8.66
CA GLU A 188 -6.20 12.77 -9.47
C GLU A 188 -5.49 11.55 -8.89
N LEU A 189 -4.76 10.84 -9.74
CA LEU A 189 -3.83 9.82 -9.30
C LEU A 189 -2.41 10.34 -9.46
N VAL A 190 -1.63 10.24 -8.39
CA VAL A 190 -0.24 10.64 -8.39
C VAL A 190 0.63 9.53 -7.81
N LEU A 191 1.76 9.28 -8.45
CA LEU A 191 2.88 8.63 -7.80
C LEU A 191 3.58 9.65 -6.92
N ALA A 192 3.90 9.27 -5.68
CA ALA A 192 4.49 10.17 -4.71
C ALA A 192 5.70 9.53 -4.01
N VAL A 193 6.81 10.27 -3.92
CA VAL A 193 8.05 9.84 -3.24
C VAL A 193 8.63 10.98 -2.38
N GLY A 194 9.49 10.61 -1.42
CA GLY A 194 10.07 11.56 -0.47
C GLY A 194 9.06 12.05 0.57
N LEU A 195 8.65 11.16 1.48
CA LEU A 195 7.70 11.47 2.54
C LEU A 195 8.32 12.45 3.57
N LEU A 196 7.82 13.69 3.60
CA LEU A 196 8.12 14.62 4.68
C LEU A 196 7.33 14.23 5.92
N GLN A 197 8.05 13.99 7.02
CA GLN A 197 7.48 13.85 8.34
C GLN A 197 8.05 14.92 9.25
N TRP A 198 7.21 15.86 9.66
CA TRP A 198 7.63 17.01 10.45
C TRP A 198 6.54 17.45 11.41
N ARG A 199 6.94 18.08 12.50
CA ARG A 199 6.02 18.78 13.41
C ARG A 199 6.36 20.25 13.40
N ASP A 200 5.44 21.07 12.93
CA ASP A 200 5.67 22.50 12.85
C ASP A 200 5.75 23.13 14.27
N PRO A 201 6.29 24.35 14.41
CA PRO A 201 6.36 25.03 15.71
C PRO A 201 5.00 25.29 16.37
N ALA A 202 3.90 25.24 15.60
CA ALA A 202 2.54 25.32 16.12
C ALA A 202 2.03 23.97 16.64
N GLY A 203 2.83 22.91 16.56
CA GLY A 203 2.54 21.57 17.05
C GLY A 203 1.76 20.70 16.05
N VAL A 204 1.54 21.16 14.83
CA VAL A 204 0.79 20.43 13.79
C VAL A 204 1.71 19.43 13.11
N THR A 205 1.23 18.19 12.99
CA THR A 205 1.94 17.12 12.32
C THR A 205 1.72 17.19 10.81
N ILE A 206 2.83 17.09 10.08
CA ILE A 206 2.90 17.08 8.62
C ILE A 206 3.43 15.71 8.18
N LYS A 207 2.68 15.05 7.31
CA LYS A 207 2.96 13.72 6.75
C LYS A 207 2.48 13.68 5.29
N ARG A 208 3.26 14.25 4.37
CA ARG A 208 2.97 14.24 2.92
C ARG A 208 4.26 14.14 2.11
N HIS A 209 4.15 13.62 0.91
CA HIS A 209 5.27 13.50 -0.02
C HIS A 209 5.63 14.85 -0.64
N LEU A 210 6.92 15.04 -0.90
CA LEU A 210 7.48 16.24 -1.51
C LEU A 210 7.57 16.14 -3.02
N LEU A 211 7.71 14.95 -3.59
CA LEU A 211 7.81 14.75 -5.03
C LEU A 211 6.58 13.98 -5.50
N THR A 212 5.87 14.54 -6.48
CA THR A 212 4.67 13.91 -7.06
C THR A 212 4.69 13.97 -8.57
N ALA A 213 4.19 12.92 -9.22
CA ALA A 213 4.01 12.87 -10.66
C ALA A 213 2.64 12.30 -11.02
N PRO A 214 1.97 12.81 -12.07
CA PRO A 214 0.68 12.28 -12.48
C PRO A 214 0.82 10.83 -12.98
N ALA A 215 -0.11 9.98 -12.57
CA ALA A 215 -0.16 8.57 -12.92
C ALA A 215 -1.52 8.23 -13.53
N GLU A 216 -1.57 7.13 -14.29
CA GLU A 216 -2.82 6.59 -14.83
C GLU A 216 -2.93 5.08 -14.55
N ILE A 217 -4.16 4.56 -14.53
CA ILE A 217 -4.44 3.13 -14.35
C ILE A 217 -5.12 2.61 -15.61
N SER A 218 -4.49 1.63 -16.25
CA SER A 218 -5.09 0.87 -17.35
C SER A 218 -5.55 -0.50 -16.89
N GLN A 219 -6.60 -1.04 -17.54
CA GLN A 219 -7.15 -2.37 -17.23
C GLN A 219 -7.19 -3.25 -18.48
N ASP A 220 -6.56 -4.43 -18.39
CA ASP A 220 -6.80 -5.55 -19.29
C ASP A 220 -7.80 -6.49 -18.63
N ALA A 221 -9.09 -6.31 -18.94
CA ALA A 221 -10.18 -7.07 -18.33
C ALA A 221 -10.14 -8.56 -18.71
N VAL A 222 -9.59 -8.91 -19.88
CA VAL A 222 -9.49 -10.30 -20.34
C VAL A 222 -8.47 -11.06 -19.51
N ARG A 223 -7.33 -10.42 -19.21
CA ARG A 223 -6.27 -11.01 -18.39
C ARG A 223 -6.42 -10.73 -16.89
N GLY A 224 -7.36 -9.87 -16.51
CA GLY A 224 -7.52 -9.42 -15.13
C GLY A 224 -6.27 -8.69 -14.62
N VAL A 225 -5.66 -7.84 -15.45
CA VAL A 225 -4.45 -7.08 -15.11
C VAL A 225 -4.80 -5.60 -14.96
N LEU A 226 -4.27 -4.98 -13.92
CA LEU A 226 -4.27 -3.54 -13.72
C LEU A 226 -2.84 -3.05 -13.75
N THR A 227 -2.59 -1.97 -14.51
CA THR A 227 -1.25 -1.41 -14.68
C THR A 227 -1.27 0.07 -14.37
N VAL A 228 -0.36 0.50 -13.50
CA VAL A 228 -0.09 1.90 -13.15
C VAL A 228 1.16 2.35 -13.88
N THR A 229 1.02 3.41 -14.66
CA THR A 229 2.09 4.02 -15.47
C THR A 229 2.12 5.52 -15.24
N PRO A 230 3.21 6.22 -15.65
CA PRO A 230 3.16 7.66 -15.84
C PRO A 230 1.95 8.04 -16.70
N ALA A 231 1.22 9.08 -16.31
CA ALA A 231 0.10 9.56 -17.11
C ALA A 231 0.58 10.14 -18.44
N ALA A 232 -0.29 10.18 -19.45
CA ALA A 232 0.02 10.87 -20.72
C ALA A 232 0.40 12.36 -20.54
N SER A 233 -0.01 12.98 -19.43
CA SER A 233 0.34 14.36 -19.06
C SER A 233 1.63 14.49 -18.25
N PHE A 234 2.39 13.40 -18.05
CA PHE A 234 3.64 13.41 -17.31
C PHE A 234 4.69 14.27 -18.04
N ASP A 235 5.19 15.28 -17.34
CA ASP A 235 6.26 16.19 -17.80
C ASP A 235 7.41 16.29 -16.79
N GLY A 236 7.44 15.41 -15.80
CA GLY A 236 8.43 15.35 -14.73
C GLY A 236 7.81 15.33 -13.33
N PHE A 237 8.66 15.13 -12.32
CA PHE A 237 8.24 15.21 -10.92
C PHE A 237 8.07 16.68 -10.49
N ARG A 238 6.98 16.93 -9.77
CA ARG A 238 6.66 18.25 -9.19
C ARG A 238 7.05 18.27 -7.71
N ILE A 239 7.57 19.41 -7.25
CA ILE A 239 7.87 19.64 -5.85
C ILE A 239 6.63 20.23 -5.16
N GLU A 240 6.07 19.49 -4.21
CA GLU A 240 4.91 19.89 -3.41
C GLU A 240 5.37 20.46 -2.06
N LEU A 241 5.02 21.73 -1.80
CA LEU A 241 5.31 22.44 -0.55
C LEU A 241 4.04 23.00 0.12
N ASP A 242 2.87 22.71 -0.44
CA ASP A 242 1.60 23.30 -0.02
C ASP A 242 1.12 22.82 1.35
N MET A 243 1.68 21.72 1.86
CA MET A 243 1.48 21.25 3.22
C MET A 243 2.17 22.12 4.29
N LEU A 244 3.11 22.98 3.89
CA LEU A 244 3.89 23.85 4.79
C LEU A 244 3.27 25.25 4.88
N GLU A 245 3.34 25.85 6.08
CA GLU A 245 3.13 27.30 6.20
C GLU A 245 4.12 28.05 5.32
N PHE A 246 3.69 29.19 4.79
CA PHE A 246 4.51 30.05 3.94
C PHE A 246 5.89 30.36 4.56
N GLN A 247 5.93 30.67 5.86
CA GLN A 247 7.17 30.99 6.60
C GLN A 247 8.12 29.79 6.79
N HIS A 248 7.65 28.57 6.53
CA HIS A 248 8.40 27.33 6.67
C HIS A 248 8.71 26.67 5.32
N ARG A 249 8.27 27.27 4.20
CA ARG A 249 8.62 26.77 2.87
C ARG A 249 10.11 27.08 2.60
N PRO A 250 10.91 26.09 2.17
CA PRO A 250 12.28 26.33 1.78
C PRO A 250 12.35 27.30 0.60
N ASP A 251 13.32 28.23 0.64
CA ASP A 251 13.63 29.05 -0.53
C ASP A 251 14.44 28.25 -1.54
N LEU A 252 13.76 27.78 -2.58
CA LEU A 252 14.34 26.99 -3.66
C LEU A 252 14.90 27.85 -4.80
N GLY A 253 14.70 29.18 -4.79
CA GLY A 253 15.17 30.06 -5.85
C GLY A 253 16.68 29.94 -6.16
N PRO A 254 17.56 29.88 -5.15
CA PRO A 254 19.01 29.75 -5.37
C PRO A 254 19.47 28.41 -5.96
N VAL A 255 18.64 27.37 -5.93
CA VAL A 255 18.95 26.01 -6.42
C VAL A 255 17.97 25.57 -7.52
N LYS A 256 17.22 26.51 -8.09
CA LYS A 256 16.14 26.21 -9.03
C LYS A 256 16.64 25.45 -10.26
N ASP A 257 17.69 25.96 -10.90
CA ASP A 257 18.24 25.35 -12.12
C ASP A 257 18.83 23.95 -11.82
N GLU A 258 19.53 23.78 -10.69
CA GLU A 258 20.05 22.48 -10.25
C GLU A 258 18.91 21.48 -9.95
N LEU A 259 17.79 21.93 -9.36
CA LEU A 259 16.62 21.09 -9.13
C LEU A 259 15.92 20.72 -10.44
N GLU A 260 15.81 21.65 -11.39
CA GLU A 260 15.22 21.38 -12.71
C GLU A 260 16.03 20.33 -13.47
N ASP A 261 17.36 20.47 -13.50
CA ASP A 261 18.27 19.47 -14.10
C ASP A 261 18.12 18.09 -13.43
N LEU A 262 18.08 18.03 -12.09
CA LEU A 262 17.92 16.77 -11.35
C LEU A 262 16.55 16.12 -11.55
N LEU A 263 15.48 16.91 -11.71
CA LEU A 263 14.13 16.40 -11.97
C LEU A 263 14.00 15.89 -13.40
N GLU A 264 14.64 16.55 -14.37
CA GLU A 264 14.74 16.06 -15.75
C GLU A 264 15.56 14.76 -15.82
N GLU A 265 16.68 14.71 -15.09
CA GLU A 265 17.47 13.47 -14.95
C GLU A 265 16.73 12.37 -14.20
N LEU A 266 15.84 12.69 -13.26
CA LEU A 266 15.04 11.67 -12.58
C LEU A 266 14.10 10.98 -13.58
N ASP A 267 13.48 11.74 -14.47
CA ASP A 267 12.49 11.24 -15.43
C ASP A 267 11.41 10.40 -14.69
N VAL A 268 10.92 9.31 -15.26
CA VAL A 268 9.96 8.38 -14.63
C VAL A 268 10.57 7.54 -13.49
N ARG A 269 11.87 7.65 -13.21
CA ARG A 269 12.68 6.71 -12.40
C ARG A 269 12.63 6.96 -10.90
N ALA A 270 11.43 7.06 -10.36
CA ALA A 270 11.21 7.28 -8.92
C ALA A 270 11.78 6.17 -8.01
N TRP A 271 12.09 4.99 -8.55
CA TRP A 271 12.78 3.91 -7.81
C TRP A 271 14.28 4.18 -7.60
N ASP A 272 14.88 5.14 -8.32
CA ASP A 272 16.27 5.54 -8.12
C ASP A 272 16.42 6.36 -6.83
N LYS A 273 16.60 5.62 -5.73
CA LYS A 273 16.75 6.18 -4.38
C LYS A 273 17.89 7.20 -4.28
N ALA A 274 18.97 7.01 -5.04
CA ALA A 274 20.11 7.90 -5.00
C ALA A 274 19.78 9.25 -5.65
N ARG A 275 19.10 9.25 -6.81
CA ARG A 275 18.64 10.49 -7.46
C ARG A 275 17.57 11.19 -6.63
N VAL A 276 16.56 10.46 -6.16
CA VAL A 276 15.53 11.00 -5.27
C VAL A 276 16.17 11.60 -4.02
N GLY A 277 17.09 10.89 -3.37
CA GLY A 277 17.80 11.36 -2.18
C GLY A 277 18.62 12.64 -2.41
N LYS A 278 19.24 12.81 -3.58
CA LYS A 278 19.92 14.08 -3.95
C LYS A 278 18.95 15.26 -4.00
N ILE A 279 17.82 15.09 -4.67
CA ILE A 279 16.76 16.13 -4.76
C ILE A 279 16.26 16.48 -3.36
N LEU A 280 15.92 15.46 -2.56
CA LEU A 280 15.40 15.66 -1.20
C LEU A 280 16.43 16.36 -0.29
N ARG A 281 17.72 16.07 -0.42
CA ARG A 281 18.78 16.76 0.33
C ARG A 281 18.87 18.23 -0.04
N LEU A 282 18.76 18.60 -1.31
CA LEU A 282 18.75 19.99 -1.73
C LEU A 282 17.57 20.76 -1.12
N ILE A 283 16.38 20.14 -1.12
CA ILE A 283 15.19 20.71 -0.48
C ILE A 283 15.40 20.83 1.05
N ALA A 284 15.85 19.75 1.69
CA ALA A 284 16.05 19.67 3.15
C ALA A 284 17.06 20.71 3.66
N ASN A 285 18.21 20.85 2.99
CA ASN A 285 19.25 21.82 3.34
C ASN A 285 18.78 23.28 3.30
N ARG A 286 17.67 23.55 2.58
CA ARG A 286 17.04 24.87 2.50
C ARG A 286 15.86 25.03 3.46
N ALA A 287 15.36 23.94 4.02
CA ALA A 287 14.22 23.94 4.92
C ALA A 287 14.65 24.15 6.39
N ALA A 288 15.62 23.37 6.87
CA ALA A 288 16.13 23.49 8.24
C ALA A 288 17.56 22.92 8.36
N SER A 289 18.36 23.44 9.29
CA SER A 289 19.74 22.99 9.53
C SER A 289 19.85 21.58 10.10
N ASP A 290 18.78 21.09 10.72
CA ASP A 290 18.66 19.77 11.32
C ASP A 290 17.82 18.80 10.46
N ALA A 291 17.43 19.22 9.26
CA ALA A 291 16.69 18.35 8.34
C ALA A 291 17.54 17.15 7.92
N GLN A 292 16.94 15.96 7.97
CA GLN A 292 17.61 14.70 7.62
C GLN A 292 16.83 14.00 6.51
N VAL A 293 17.58 13.35 5.61
CA VAL A 293 17.04 12.51 4.55
C VAL A 293 17.53 11.09 4.79
N ASP A 294 16.61 10.18 5.05
CA ASP A 294 16.89 8.74 5.14
C ASP A 294 16.43 8.05 3.84
N GLU A 295 17.39 7.67 3.00
CA GLU A 295 17.13 6.98 1.72
C GLU A 295 16.74 5.51 1.92
N ASN A 296 17.01 4.94 3.10
CA ASN A 296 16.73 3.54 3.42
C ASN A 296 15.36 3.36 4.07
N ALA A 297 14.77 4.45 4.59
CA ALA A 297 13.42 4.44 5.15
C ALA A 297 12.37 4.22 4.05
N TRP A 298 11.96 2.96 3.88
CA TRP A 298 10.89 2.59 2.94
C TRP A 298 9.49 2.73 3.55
N ARG A 299 9.40 2.75 4.88
CA ARG A 299 8.14 2.93 5.62
C ARG A 299 8.15 4.25 6.39
N PRO A 300 6.98 4.87 6.64
CA PRO A 300 6.89 6.02 7.52
C PRO A 300 7.44 5.70 8.93
N LEU A 301 8.28 6.58 9.49
CA LEU A 301 8.90 6.40 10.82
C LEU A 301 7.90 6.29 11.99
N TRP A 302 6.64 6.68 11.80
CA TRP A 302 5.58 6.55 12.80
C TRP A 302 4.24 6.17 12.15
N GLU A 303 3.63 5.10 12.66
CA GLU A 303 2.26 4.66 12.34
C GLU A 303 1.22 5.13 13.39
N GLY A 304 1.63 5.95 14.36
CA GLY A 304 0.77 6.41 15.46
C GLY A 304 -0.32 7.40 15.07
#